data_AF-A0A943EA94-F1
#
_entry.id   AF-A0A943EA94-F1
#
_cell.length_a   1.000
_cell.length_b   1.000
_cell.length_c   1.000
_cell.angle_alpha   90.00
_cell.angle_beta   90.00
_cell.angle_gamma   90.00
#
_symmetry.space_group_name_H-M   'P 1'
#
loop_
_entity.id
_entity.type
_entity.pdbx_description
1 polymer ?
#
loop_
_entity_poly.entity_id
_entity_poly.type
_entity_poly.pdbx_seq_one_letter_code
_entity_poly.pdbx_strand_id
1 'polypeptide(L)'
;DQRPSSVRACNHALDLCARCGIATTSFSYLLNFCSKKSLLSTLDVSCALKGATVHEVKDGGAEVGELLGAGMAHKLSRVNNLFCSSMASLLEKTVFEYVKPSLDPATNSTREKSALPEKTKLRGRQKRRAACY
;
A
#
# COMPACT_ATOMS: atom_id res chain seq x y z
N ASP A 1 10.96 -12.09 -7.92
CA ASP A 1 10.51 -12.71 -9.18
C ASP A 1 9.73 -13.98 -8.83
N GLN A 2 9.31 -14.78 -9.81
CA GLN A 2 8.51 -15.98 -9.60
C GLN A 2 9.32 -17.20 -9.10
N ARG A 3 10.37 -16.99 -8.29
CA ARG A 3 11.17 -18.06 -7.67
C ARG A 3 10.71 -18.32 -6.24
N PRO A 4 10.61 -19.60 -5.80
CA PRO A 4 10.29 -19.93 -4.41
C PRO A 4 11.25 -19.32 -3.39
N SER A 5 12.52 -19.15 -3.75
CA SER A 5 13.51 -18.46 -2.91
C SER A 5 13.17 -16.98 -2.71
N SER A 6 12.69 -16.28 -3.74
CA SER A 6 12.27 -14.89 -3.63
C SER A 6 11.04 -14.72 -2.74
N VAL A 7 10.08 -15.65 -2.81
CA VAL A 7 8.90 -15.63 -1.92
C VAL A 7 9.33 -15.85 -0.46
N ARG A 8 10.22 -16.81 -0.20
CA ARG A 8 10.77 -17.05 1.14
C ARG A 8 11.54 -15.84 1.68
N ALA A 9 12.37 -15.22 0.84
CA ALA A 9 13.10 -14.01 1.21
C ALA A 9 12.16 -12.84 1.54
N CYS A 10 11.09 -12.67 0.77
CA CYS A 10 10.06 -11.65 1.04
C CYS A 10 9.38 -11.92 2.39
N ASN A 11 8.95 -13.15 2.66
CA ASN A 11 8.37 -13.52 3.96
C ASN A 11 9.32 -13.27 5.13
N HIS A 12 10.61 -13.56 4.95
CA HIS A 12 11.61 -13.27 5.97
C HIS A 12 11.78 -11.76 6.22
N ALA A 13 11.79 -10.94 5.15
CA ALA A 13 11.82 -9.49 5.30
C ALA A 13 10.59 -8.95 6.03
N LEU A 14 9.41 -9.52 5.79
CA LEU A 14 8.18 -9.14 6.49
C LEU A 14 8.20 -9.50 7.96
N ASP A 15 8.75 -10.67 8.32
CA ASP A 15 8.96 -11.05 9.72
C ASP A 15 9.87 -10.03 10.43
N LEU A 16 10.97 -9.63 9.80
CA LEU A 16 11.85 -8.59 10.32
C LEU A 16 11.13 -7.24 10.47
N CYS A 17 10.34 -6.81 9.47
CA CYS A 17 9.54 -5.60 9.56
C CYS A 17 8.56 -5.63 10.74
N ALA A 18 7.86 -6.75 10.94
CA ALA A 18 6.93 -6.92 12.05
C ALA A 18 7.66 -6.85 13.42
N ARG A 19 8.83 -7.46 13.53
CA ARG A 19 9.68 -7.41 14.74
C ARG A 19 10.20 -6.00 15.03
N CYS A 20 10.40 -5.19 14.00
CA CYS A 20 10.76 -3.77 14.11
C CYS A 20 9.56 -2.85 14.36
N GLY A 21 8.33 -3.38 14.48
CA GLY A 21 7.12 -2.58 14.68
C GLY A 21 6.66 -1.81 13.43
N ILE A 22 7.11 -2.20 12.24
CA ILE A 22 6.68 -1.60 10.97
C ILE A 22 5.32 -2.18 10.59
N ALA A 23 4.35 -1.31 10.31
CA ALA A 23 3.03 -1.71 9.86
C ALA A 23 3.10 -2.28 8.43
N THR A 24 3.15 -3.60 8.29
CA THR A 24 3.20 -4.28 6.99
C THR A 24 1.84 -4.39 6.29
N THR A 25 0.76 -3.98 6.95
CA THR A 25 -0.61 -4.02 6.41
C THR A 25 -0.84 -3.04 5.27
N SER A 26 -0.03 -1.97 5.19
CA SER A 26 -0.07 -0.98 4.11
C SER A 26 0.82 -1.34 2.91
N PHE A 27 1.52 -2.49 2.96
CA PHE A 27 2.44 -2.85 1.90
C PHE A 27 1.68 -3.41 0.69
N SER A 28 2.08 -2.96 -0.50
CA SER A 28 1.69 -3.58 -1.77
C SER A 28 2.87 -4.39 -2.32
N TYR A 29 2.57 -5.57 -2.85
CA TYR A 29 3.60 -6.50 -3.30
C TYR A 29 3.63 -6.60 -4.81
N LEU A 30 4.82 -6.79 -5.35
CA LEU A 30 5.07 -6.83 -6.79
C LEU A 30 5.73 -8.15 -7.14
N LEU A 31 5.04 -8.95 -7.94
CA LEU A 31 5.61 -10.16 -8.52
C LEU A 31 6.24 -9.79 -9.87
N ASN A 32 7.56 -9.66 -9.86
CA ASN A 32 8.36 -9.28 -11.03
C ASN A 32 8.69 -10.48 -11.94
N PHE A 33 9.07 -10.20 -13.19
CA PHE A 33 9.43 -11.17 -14.23
C PHE A 33 8.31 -12.17 -14.50
N CYS A 34 7.06 -11.70 -14.49
CA CYS A 34 5.94 -12.58 -14.70
C CYS A 34 5.87 -13.10 -16.13
N SER A 35 5.83 -14.43 -16.23
CA SER A 35 5.66 -15.17 -17.47
C SER A 35 4.66 -16.31 -17.27
N LYS A 36 3.88 -16.60 -18.31
CA LYS A 36 2.89 -17.70 -18.32
C LYS A 36 3.50 -19.08 -18.11
N LYS A 37 4.82 -19.22 -18.29
CA LYS A 37 5.55 -20.49 -18.15
C LYS A 37 6.01 -20.77 -16.73
N SER A 38 5.81 -19.83 -15.80
CA SER A 38 6.27 -19.98 -14.42
C SER A 38 5.28 -20.76 -13.56
N LEU A 39 5.81 -21.45 -12.55
CA LEU A 39 5.05 -22.29 -11.62
C LEU A 39 4.32 -21.48 -10.54
N LEU A 40 4.76 -20.24 -10.27
CA LEU A 40 4.17 -19.41 -9.21
C LEU A 40 3.37 -18.25 -9.81
N SER A 41 2.08 -18.23 -9.51
CA SER A 41 1.17 -17.14 -9.84
C SER A 41 1.14 -16.07 -8.74
N THR A 42 0.51 -14.92 -9.03
CA THR A 42 0.24 -13.89 -8.02
C THR A 42 -0.64 -14.41 -6.88
N LEU A 43 -1.54 -15.36 -7.16
CA LEU A 43 -2.39 -15.99 -6.15
C LEU A 43 -1.56 -16.83 -5.17
N ASP A 44 -0.62 -17.62 -5.68
CA ASP A 44 0.25 -18.44 -4.83
C ASP A 44 1.08 -17.57 -3.88
N VAL A 45 1.60 -16.45 -4.42
CA VAL A 45 2.36 -15.47 -3.62
C VAL A 45 1.44 -14.77 -2.62
N SER A 46 0.21 -14.41 -3.00
CA SER A 46 -0.75 -13.80 -2.07
C SER A 46 -1.04 -14.73 -0.89
N CYS A 47 -1.30 -16.00 -1.15
CA CYS A 47 -1.48 -17.03 -0.13
C CYS A 47 -0.25 -17.15 0.78
N ALA A 48 0.95 -17.16 0.20
CA ALA A 48 2.20 -17.21 0.95
C ALA A 48 2.44 -15.96 1.82
N LEU A 49 1.88 -14.81 1.43
CA LEU A 49 1.96 -13.53 2.12
C LEU A 49 0.70 -13.22 2.94
N LYS A 50 -0.02 -14.26 3.42
CA LYS A 50 -1.20 -14.13 4.30
C LYS A 50 -2.36 -13.32 3.68
N GLY A 51 -2.59 -13.48 2.38
CA GLY A 51 -3.67 -12.82 1.64
C GLY A 51 -3.35 -11.39 1.21
N ALA A 52 -2.08 -11.00 1.21
CA ALA A 52 -1.69 -9.66 0.77
C ALA A 52 -1.99 -9.42 -0.71
N THR A 53 -2.21 -8.15 -1.07
CA THR A 53 -2.42 -7.73 -2.45
C THR A 53 -1.11 -7.82 -3.22
N VAL A 54 -1.07 -8.72 -4.21
CA VAL A 54 0.11 -8.94 -5.07
C VAL A 54 -0.23 -8.54 -6.49
N HIS A 55 0.57 -7.65 -7.07
CA HIS A 55 0.42 -7.18 -8.43
C HIS A 55 1.45 -7.82 -9.36
N GLU A 56 0.99 -8.17 -10.56
CA GLU A 56 1.84 -8.75 -11.60
C GLU A 56 2.61 -7.66 -12.35
N VAL A 57 3.93 -7.83 -12.46
CA VAL A 57 4.78 -7.05 -13.34
C VAL A 57 5.37 -7.97 -14.39
N LYS A 58 5.02 -7.73 -15.65
CA LYS A 58 5.37 -8.61 -16.78
C LYS A 58 6.86 -8.55 -17.06
N ASP A 59 7.40 -9.67 -17.53
CA ASP A 59 8.76 -9.72 -18.05
C ASP A 59 8.87 -8.85 -19.32
N GLY A 60 9.75 -7.86 -19.29
CA GLY A 60 10.06 -6.97 -20.41
C GLY A 60 11.25 -7.44 -21.25
N GLY A 61 11.86 -8.58 -20.92
CA GLY A 61 12.97 -9.17 -21.66
C GLY A 61 14.30 -8.44 -21.49
N ALA A 62 15.26 -8.78 -22.36
CA ALA A 62 16.62 -8.25 -22.31
C ALA A 62 16.68 -6.73 -22.46
N GLU A 63 15.76 -6.14 -23.23
CA GLU A 63 15.68 -4.69 -23.46
C GLU A 63 15.59 -3.89 -22.15
N VAL A 64 14.86 -4.39 -21.15
CA VAL A 64 14.78 -3.74 -19.84
C VAL A 64 16.16 -3.71 -19.18
N GLY A 65 16.88 -4.83 -19.20
CA GLY A 65 18.23 -4.92 -18.62
C GLY A 65 19.25 -4.06 -19.37
N GLU A 66 19.21 -4.07 -20.69
CA GLU A 66 20.11 -3.31 -21.56
C GLU A 66 19.91 -1.79 -21.41
N LEU A 67 18.67 -1.31 -21.53
CA LEU A 67 18.38 0.12 -21.43
C LEU A 67 18.58 0.66 -20.03
N LEU A 68 18.20 -0.09 -18.97
CA LEU A 68 18.46 0.33 -17.60
C LEU A 68 19.95 0.27 -17.26
N GLY A 69 20.66 -0.77 -17.71
CA GLY A 69 22.11 -0.89 -17.53
C GLY A 69 22.90 0.22 -18.22
N ALA A 70 22.39 0.74 -19.33
CA ALA A 70 22.96 1.89 -20.04
C ALA A 70 22.48 3.25 -19.49
N GLY A 71 21.70 3.29 -18.42
CA GLY A 71 21.15 4.55 -17.86
C GLY A 71 20.08 5.22 -18.72
N MET A 72 19.48 4.49 -19.67
CA MET A 72 18.51 4.99 -20.65
C MET A 72 17.05 4.65 -20.29
N ALA A 73 16.68 4.81 -19.02
CA ALA A 73 15.30 4.56 -18.56
C ALA A 73 14.24 5.38 -19.33
N HIS A 74 14.58 6.61 -19.75
CA HIS A 74 13.72 7.48 -20.55
C HIS A 74 13.45 6.95 -21.97
N LYS A 75 14.34 6.09 -22.51
CA LYS A 75 14.09 5.41 -23.78
C LYS A 75 13.18 4.22 -23.54
N LEU A 76 13.44 3.43 -22.49
CA LEU A 76 12.61 2.27 -22.14
C LEU A 76 11.13 2.66 -21.95
N SER A 77 10.84 3.82 -21.36
CA SER A 77 9.47 4.32 -21.18
C SER A 77 8.77 4.73 -22.48
N ARG A 78 9.51 4.94 -23.57
CA ARG A 78 8.97 5.30 -24.89
C ARG A 78 8.78 4.10 -25.82
N VAL A 79 9.31 2.94 -25.44
CA VAL A 79 9.13 1.70 -26.20
C VAL A 79 7.84 1.00 -25.76
N ASN A 80 7.18 0.32 -26.70
CA ASN A 80 6.07 -0.57 -26.40
C ASN A 80 6.57 -1.87 -25.75
N ASN A 81 6.93 -1.78 -24.47
CA ASN A 81 7.46 -2.88 -23.70
C ASN A 81 6.41 -3.39 -22.67
N LEU A 82 6.30 -4.71 -22.51
CA LEU A 82 5.33 -5.35 -21.60
C LEU A 82 5.54 -4.95 -20.14
N PHE A 83 6.80 -4.82 -19.70
CA PHE A 83 7.14 -4.32 -18.37
C PHE A 83 6.56 -2.92 -18.17
N CYS A 84 6.85 -1.99 -19.09
CA CYS A 84 6.36 -0.61 -19.05
C CYS A 84 4.84 -0.53 -18.99
N SER A 85 4.14 -1.27 -19.85
CA SER A 85 2.68 -1.31 -19.87
C SER A 85 2.08 -1.90 -18.58
N SER A 86 2.71 -2.95 -18.02
CA SER A 86 2.26 -3.53 -16.74
C SER A 86 2.48 -2.59 -15.56
N MET A 87 3.62 -1.89 -15.52
CA MET A 87 3.93 -0.88 -14.51
C MET A 87 3.00 0.34 -14.62
N ALA A 88 2.70 0.80 -15.83
CA ALA A 88 1.75 1.90 -16.02
C ALA A 88 0.36 1.55 -15.48
N SER A 89 -0.18 0.37 -15.84
CA SER A 89 -1.48 -0.08 -15.33
C SER A 89 -1.48 -0.29 -13.81
N LEU A 90 -0.38 -0.76 -13.25
CA LEU A 90 -0.20 -0.89 -11.80
C LEU A 90 -0.23 0.47 -11.11
N LEU A 91 0.57 1.43 -11.59
CA LEU A 91 0.63 2.78 -11.04
C LEU A 91 -0.72 3.45 -11.15
N GLU A 92 -1.46 3.20 -12.24
CA GLU A 92 -2.80 3.71 -12.36
C GLU A 92 -3.73 3.20 -11.25
N LYS A 93 -3.66 1.91 -10.95
CA LYS A 93 -4.49 1.28 -9.91
C LYS A 93 -4.05 1.65 -8.50
N THR A 94 -2.75 1.74 -8.26
CA THR A 94 -2.19 1.85 -6.90
C THR A 94 -1.85 3.27 -6.50
N VAL A 95 -1.53 4.17 -7.43
CA VAL A 95 -1.24 5.56 -7.11
C VAL A 95 -2.49 6.40 -7.28
N PHE A 96 -3.25 6.27 -8.37
CA PHE A 96 -4.44 7.11 -8.53
C PHE A 96 -5.55 6.78 -7.54
N GLU A 97 -5.74 5.53 -7.11
CA GLU A 97 -6.73 5.26 -6.05
C GLU A 97 -6.38 5.92 -4.71
N TYR A 98 -5.08 6.08 -4.40
CA TYR A 98 -4.63 6.76 -3.18
C TYR A 98 -4.59 8.29 -3.34
N VAL A 99 -4.40 8.80 -4.57
CA VAL A 99 -4.33 10.25 -4.86
C VAL A 99 -5.70 10.85 -5.13
N LYS A 100 -6.67 10.08 -5.66
CA LYS A 100 -8.03 10.56 -5.99
C LYS A 100 -8.78 11.22 -4.80
N PRO A 101 -8.72 10.72 -3.56
CA PRO A 101 -9.35 11.38 -2.40
C PRO A 101 -8.79 12.78 -2.12
N SER A 102 -7.58 13.10 -2.62
CA SER A 102 -6.91 14.39 -2.45
C SER A 102 -7.23 15.38 -3.58
N LEU A 103 -7.88 14.94 -4.67
CA LEU A 103 -8.16 15.76 -5.84
C LEU A 103 -9.64 16.14 -5.98
N ASP A 104 -10.51 15.66 -5.09
CA ASP A 104 -11.89 16.14 -4.99
C ASP A 104 -11.90 17.49 -4.26
N PRO A 105 -12.19 18.63 -4.93
CA PRO A 105 -12.27 19.93 -4.27
C PRO A 105 -13.45 20.05 -3.28
N ALA A 106 -14.32 19.03 -3.19
CA ALA A 106 -15.53 19.05 -2.39
C ALA A 106 -15.31 18.72 -0.89
N THR A 107 -14.14 18.24 -0.48
CA THR A 107 -13.89 17.82 0.91
C THR A 107 -13.10 18.83 1.75
N ASN A 108 -12.68 19.97 1.17
CA ASN A 108 -11.91 21.00 1.88
C ASN A 108 -12.74 22.13 2.52
N SER A 109 -14.07 22.06 2.58
CA SER A 109 -14.89 23.14 3.15
C SER A 109 -15.29 22.96 4.63
N THR A 110 -14.87 21.90 5.33
CA THR A 110 -15.27 21.69 6.73
C THR A 110 -14.10 21.39 7.67
N ARG A 111 -12.99 22.12 7.54
CA ARG A 111 -11.92 22.01 8.55
C ARG A 111 -11.28 23.34 8.95
N GLU A 112 -12.06 24.41 9.07
CA GLU A 112 -11.69 25.56 9.90
C GLU A 112 -12.92 26.24 10.53
N LYS A 113 -13.40 25.70 11.66
CA LYS A 113 -13.86 26.51 12.79
C LYS A 113 -13.44 25.83 14.07
N SER A 114 -12.31 26.29 14.60
CA SER A 114 -11.93 26.15 15.99
C SER A 114 -13.08 26.63 16.89
N ALA A 115 -13.74 25.70 17.58
CA ALA A 115 -14.59 26.00 18.72
C ALA A 115 -14.00 25.28 19.94
N LEU A 116 -13.61 26.07 20.94
CA LEU A 116 -13.19 25.63 22.26
C LEU A 116 -14.18 24.62 22.86
N PRO A 117 -13.72 23.68 23.72
CA PRO A 117 -14.62 22.74 24.37
C PRO A 117 -15.51 23.46 25.40
N GLU A 118 -16.81 23.40 25.17
CA GLU A 118 -17.83 23.90 26.10
C GLU A 118 -17.84 23.02 27.36
N LYS A 119 -17.62 23.64 28.53
CA LYS A 119 -17.55 22.94 29.82
C LYS A 119 -18.90 22.30 30.14
N THR A 120 -18.91 20.97 30.19
CA THR A 120 -20.02 20.16 30.68
C THR A 120 -20.22 20.45 32.17
N LYS A 121 -21.31 21.14 32.54
CA LYS A 121 -21.69 21.34 33.95
C LYS A 121 -22.20 20.01 34.53
N LEU A 122 -21.35 19.30 35.26
CA LEU A 122 -21.75 18.20 36.14
C LEU A 122 -22.68 18.74 37.24
N ARG A 123 -23.95 18.36 37.18
CA ARG A 123 -24.99 18.74 38.14
C ARG A 123 -24.77 17.94 39.44
N GLY A 124 -24.11 18.56 40.41
CA GLY A 124 -23.85 17.99 41.72
C GLY A 124 -25.15 17.63 42.45
N ARG A 125 -25.30 16.33 42.79
CA ARG A 125 -26.38 15.78 43.60
C ARG A 125 -26.13 16.19 45.06
N GLN A 126 -26.79 17.25 45.52
CA GLN A 126 -26.65 17.76 46.87
C GLN A 126 -27.28 16.78 47.87
N LYS A 127 -26.45 16.02 48.59
CA LYS A 127 -26.85 15.22 49.76
C LYS A 127 -27.19 16.19 50.90
N ARG A 128 -28.47 16.31 51.26
CA ARG A 128 -28.86 16.85 52.58
C ARG A 128 -28.98 15.66 53.54
N ARG A 129 -28.09 15.63 54.54
CA ARG A 129 -28.19 14.73 55.71
C ARG A 129 -29.15 15.35 56.73
N ALA A 130 -29.83 14.47 57.46
CA ALA A 130 -30.96 14.69 58.34
C ALA A 130 -30.66 15.53 59.60
N ALA A 131 -31.72 16.03 60.23
CA ALA A 131 -31.79 16.25 61.67
C ALA A 131 -33.12 15.68 62.19
N CYS A 132 -33.05 14.88 63.24
CA CYS A 132 -34.18 14.38 64.02
C CYS A 132 -34.62 15.43 65.05
N TYR A 133 -35.91 15.31 65.42
CA TYR A 133 -36.67 15.96 66.51
C TYR A 133 -36.89 17.47 66.40
#